data_AF-A0A7L5SM30-F1
#
_entry.id   AF-A0A7L5SM30-F1
#
_cell.length_a   1.000
_cell.length_b   1.000
_cell.length_c   1.000
_cell.angle_alpha   90.00
_cell.angle_beta   90.00
_cell.angle_gamma   90.00
#
_symmetry.space_group_name_H-M   'P 1'
#
loop_
_entity.id
_entity.type
_entity.pdbx_description
1 polymer ?
#
loop_
_entity_poly.entity_id
_entity_poly.type
_entity_poly.pdbx_seq_one_letter_code
_entity_poly.pdbx_strand_id
1 'polypeptide(L)'
;MGESVHSAAASALGYQHQTWWALLELLRADHARPDAAISLELHDDVAWEQAESATELLQIKHHQRGERRLTDASPDVWSTLKTWMDTAVPSDVEGPTLVLVSTQEANPGSAMAALRPDSRDDEMALSALERAALRRASGRTREAREQFLELGQADRAAFLSRITVMDASPHIDDVPALVRAELRWSLPVGHEDLFLAMVWRWWDERALELLQRRRRAVDVGMARAAIADLRDQFSRQRLPTIVGHEGTADDVLTATYGNSPFVHQMRWVAYPPVNLRHSIIDYHRAQAQAIRWIAEDLVAADELSSLSRDLVDEWESEFEWMGLELAGAADEAAKQRAGASLLKALSQRNGPCLHGRYHEAFFVRGQRHELADTGRVGWHPDFQHRMQTLLAES
;
A
#
# COMPACT_ATOMS: atom_id res chain seq x y z
N MET A 1 1.22 36.79 2.57
CA MET A 1 0.81 35.40 2.81
C MET A 1 0.89 35.18 4.31
N GLY A 2 -0.23 34.99 4.98
CA GLY A 2 -0.23 34.78 6.42
C GLY A 2 0.35 33.40 6.74
N GLU A 3 1.37 33.36 7.58
CA GLU A 3 1.85 32.12 8.21
C GLU A 3 0.71 31.54 9.04
N SER A 4 0.20 30.38 8.63
CA SER A 4 -0.77 29.63 9.44
C SER A 4 -0.06 29.14 10.70
N VAL A 5 -0.51 29.61 11.86
CA VAL A 5 0.11 29.38 13.18
C VAL A 5 0.13 27.91 13.61
N HIS A 6 -0.61 27.00 12.95
CA HIS A 6 -0.37 25.54 13.03
C HIS A 6 -0.79 24.88 11.71
N SER A 7 0.16 24.64 10.81
CA SER A 7 -0.12 23.88 9.59
C SER A 7 -0.18 22.39 9.92
N ALA A 8 -1.31 21.74 9.62
CA ALA A 8 -1.46 20.29 9.72
C ALA A 8 -0.48 19.53 8.82
N ALA A 9 0.12 20.21 7.82
CA ALA A 9 1.06 19.60 6.89
C ALA A 9 2.33 19.06 7.57
N ALA A 10 2.89 19.77 8.56
CA ALA A 10 4.10 19.32 9.25
C ALA A 10 3.85 18.04 10.05
N SER A 11 2.70 17.98 10.74
CA SER A 11 2.28 16.78 11.48
C SER A 11 1.99 15.61 10.53
N ALA A 12 1.24 15.84 9.45
CA ALA A 12 0.96 14.82 8.45
C ALA A 12 2.24 14.25 7.80
N LEU A 13 3.22 15.11 7.48
CA LEU A 13 4.53 14.67 6.99
C LEU A 13 5.29 13.85 8.03
N GLY A 14 5.22 14.22 9.31
CA GLY A 14 5.82 13.44 10.40
C GLY A 14 5.25 12.03 10.47
N TYR A 15 3.92 11.90 10.48
CA TYR A 15 3.26 10.59 10.48
C TYR A 15 3.58 9.77 9.22
N GLN A 16 3.57 10.39 8.05
CA GLN A 16 3.95 9.70 6.81
C GLN A 16 5.43 9.26 6.84
N HIS A 17 6.32 10.06 7.42
CA HIS A 17 7.71 9.67 7.58
C HIS A 17 7.86 8.45 8.49
N GLN A 18 7.12 8.39 9.59
CA GLN A 18 7.12 7.23 10.50
C GLN A 18 6.68 5.96 9.79
N THR A 19 5.58 6.01 9.02
CA THR A 19 5.09 4.83 8.28
C THR A 19 6.09 4.39 7.22
N TRP A 20 6.70 5.32 6.49
CA TRP A 20 7.70 5.00 5.47
C TRP A 20 9.01 4.48 6.05
N TRP A 21 9.44 5.03 7.18
CA TRP A 21 10.62 4.58 7.90
C TRP A 21 10.46 3.13 8.37
N ALA A 22 9.29 2.75 8.87
CA ALA A 22 9.02 1.37 9.28
C ALA A 22 9.16 0.37 8.12
N LEU A 23 8.74 0.71 6.89
CA LEU A 23 9.02 -0.16 5.74
C LEU A 23 10.53 -0.30 5.49
N LEU A 24 11.26 0.82 5.55
CA LEU A 24 12.71 0.81 5.36
C LEU A 24 13.42 -0.04 6.42
N GLU A 25 12.99 0.05 7.69
CA GLU A 25 13.48 -0.79 8.79
C GLU A 25 13.20 -2.28 8.52
N LEU A 26 11.98 -2.64 8.10
CA LEU A 26 11.65 -4.03 7.73
C LEU A 26 12.55 -4.56 6.61
N LEU A 27 12.85 -3.73 5.61
CA LEU A 27 13.69 -4.12 4.47
C LEU A 27 15.17 -4.26 4.84
N ARG A 28 15.65 -3.43 5.77
CA ARG A 28 17.02 -3.49 6.30
C ARG A 28 17.21 -4.60 7.31
N ALA A 29 16.12 -5.14 7.85
CA ALA A 29 16.19 -6.20 8.84
C ALA A 29 16.97 -7.40 8.31
N ASP A 30 18.05 -7.73 9.03
CA ASP A 30 18.93 -8.83 8.69
C ASP A 30 18.17 -10.17 8.70
N HIS A 31 18.63 -11.11 7.89
CA HIS A 31 18.19 -12.50 7.91
C HIS A 31 18.36 -13.16 9.30
N ALA A 32 19.18 -12.57 10.18
CA ALA A 32 19.37 -13.00 11.55
C ALA A 32 18.15 -12.81 12.47
N ARG A 33 17.12 -12.02 12.07
CA ARG A 33 15.91 -11.73 12.86
C ARG A 33 14.60 -11.98 12.10
N PRO A 34 14.37 -13.19 11.56
CA PRO A 34 13.23 -13.46 10.68
C PRO A 34 11.87 -13.36 11.39
N ASP A 35 11.85 -13.63 12.70
CA ASP A 35 10.64 -13.61 13.53
C ASP A 35 10.45 -12.26 14.26
N ALA A 36 11.34 -11.29 14.04
CA ALA A 36 11.15 -9.95 14.56
C ALA A 36 10.03 -9.24 13.80
N ALA A 37 9.23 -8.45 14.51
CA ALA A 37 8.09 -7.77 13.94
C ALA A 37 8.10 -6.28 14.24
N ILE A 38 7.61 -5.48 13.30
CA ILE A 38 7.40 -4.04 13.50
C ILE A 38 5.94 -3.77 13.86
N SER A 39 5.74 -2.96 14.89
CA SER A 39 4.46 -2.28 15.14
C SER A 39 4.59 -0.77 14.96
N LEU A 40 3.44 -0.13 14.73
CA LEU A 40 3.30 1.32 14.61
C LEU A 40 2.42 1.85 15.73
N GLU A 41 2.83 2.95 16.35
CA GLU A 41 2.10 3.67 17.40
C GLU A 41 1.72 2.81 18.63
N LEU A 42 2.22 1.57 18.75
CA LEU A 42 1.82 0.64 19.82
C LEU A 42 2.64 0.86 21.10
N HIS A 43 3.96 0.83 20.96
CA HIS A 43 4.91 1.03 22.05
C HIS A 43 5.64 2.37 21.91
N ASP A 44 5.90 2.80 20.69
CA ASP A 44 6.42 4.12 20.28
C ASP A 44 5.96 4.37 18.83
N ASP A 45 6.46 5.41 18.15
CA ASP A 45 6.15 5.70 16.75
C ASP A 45 6.33 4.43 15.88
N VAL A 46 7.49 3.78 16.04
CA VAL A 46 7.83 2.47 15.46
C VAL A 46 8.47 1.62 16.56
N ALA A 47 8.14 0.33 16.63
CA ALA A 47 8.79 -0.56 17.60
C ALA A 47 9.10 -1.92 16.99
N TRP A 48 10.25 -2.48 17.36
CA TRP A 48 10.61 -3.86 17.08
C TRP A 48 10.17 -4.76 18.23
N GLU A 49 9.47 -5.83 17.90
CA GLU A 49 8.95 -6.82 18.83
C GLU A 49 9.49 -8.21 18.54
N GLN A 50 9.70 -8.99 19.61
CA GLN A 50 9.94 -10.42 19.54
C GLN A 50 9.08 -11.13 20.58
N ALA A 51 8.37 -12.18 20.16
CA ALA A 51 7.44 -12.92 21.03
C ALA A 51 6.50 -11.99 21.82
N GLU A 52 5.96 -10.97 21.14
CA GLU A 52 5.05 -9.99 21.71
C GLU A 52 5.63 -9.04 22.77
N SER A 53 6.95 -9.00 22.91
CA SER A 53 7.64 -8.04 23.78
C SER A 53 8.46 -7.07 22.95
N ALA A 54 8.40 -5.78 23.30
CA ALA A 54 9.18 -4.75 22.64
C ALA A 54 10.67 -4.94 22.98
N THR A 55 11.49 -4.98 21.95
CA THR A 55 12.96 -5.13 22.03
C THR A 55 13.66 -3.82 21.68
N GLU A 56 13.07 -3.02 20.79
CA GLU A 56 13.57 -1.69 20.43
C GLU A 56 12.38 -0.74 20.21
N LEU A 57 12.48 0.48 20.75
CA LEU A 57 11.49 1.54 20.60
C LEU A 57 12.11 2.69 19.81
N LEU A 58 11.56 2.98 18.64
CA LEU A 58 12.06 4.03 17.74
C LEU A 58 11.10 5.22 17.82
N GLN A 59 11.61 6.34 18.34
CA GLN A 59 10.96 7.64 18.25
C GLN A 59 11.55 8.41 17.06
N ILE A 60 10.69 8.78 16.10
CA ILE A 60 11.11 9.39 14.83
C ILE A 60 10.74 10.87 14.81
N LYS A 61 11.74 11.73 14.58
CA LYS A 61 11.59 13.19 14.50
C LYS A 61 11.97 13.70 13.11
N HIS A 62 10.94 13.97 12.31
CA HIS A 62 11.07 14.60 11.00
C HIS A 62 10.95 16.11 11.09
N HIS A 63 11.91 16.83 10.51
CA HIS A 63 11.97 18.28 10.45
C HIS A 63 12.04 18.74 9.00
N GLN A 64 11.68 19.98 8.70
CA GLN A 64 11.91 20.53 7.36
C GLN A 64 13.40 20.82 7.15
N ARG A 65 13.87 20.72 5.90
CA ARG A 65 15.27 21.03 5.56
C ARG A 65 15.62 22.47 5.94
N GLY A 66 16.77 22.65 6.59
CA GLY A 66 17.24 23.96 7.06
C GLY A 66 16.81 24.31 8.48
N GLU A 67 16.07 23.43 9.17
CA GLU A 67 15.83 23.56 10.60
C GLU A 67 17.10 23.35 11.45
N ARG A 68 17.00 23.70 12.73
CA ARG A 68 18.12 23.78 13.68
C ARG A 68 18.80 22.42 13.90
N ARG A 69 19.98 22.45 14.53
CA ARG A 69 20.71 21.25 14.95
C ARG A 69 20.02 20.53 16.12
N LEU A 70 20.28 19.24 16.25
CA LEU A 70 19.87 18.45 17.41
C LEU A 70 20.78 18.80 18.59
N THR A 71 20.23 19.49 19.59
CA THR A 71 21.00 19.92 20.77
C THR A 71 20.53 19.21 22.02
N ASP A 72 21.40 19.14 23.03
CA ASP A 72 21.06 18.55 24.34
C ASP A 72 19.95 19.33 25.07
N ALA A 73 19.62 20.54 24.61
CA ALA A 73 18.53 21.35 25.14
C ALA A 73 17.25 21.29 24.29
N SER A 74 17.25 20.58 23.15
CA SER A 74 16.14 20.56 22.19
C SER A 74 14.84 20.07 22.86
N PRO A 75 13.72 20.78 22.66
CA PRO A 75 12.43 20.36 23.22
C PRO A 75 12.06 18.92 22.85
N ASP A 76 12.28 18.53 21.60
CA ASP A 76 11.99 17.20 21.07
C ASP A 76 12.75 16.08 21.79
N VAL A 77 14.02 16.33 22.15
CA VAL A 77 14.83 15.39 22.94
C VAL A 77 14.17 15.22 24.31
N TRP A 78 13.93 16.31 25.03
CA TRP A 78 13.37 16.24 26.38
C TRP A 78 11.93 15.70 26.42
N SER A 79 11.11 15.97 25.41
CA SER A 79 9.79 15.37 25.31
C SER A 79 9.86 13.86 25.08
N THR A 80 10.83 13.40 24.29
CA THR A 80 11.07 11.97 24.03
C THR A 80 11.57 11.28 25.29
N LEU A 81 12.60 11.83 25.94
CA LEU A 81 13.12 11.32 27.21
C LEU A 81 12.02 11.24 28.27
N LYS A 82 11.14 12.25 28.33
CA LYS A 82 9.99 12.20 29.24
C LYS A 82 9.07 11.03 28.94
N THR A 83 8.65 10.86 27.68
CA THR A 83 7.78 9.74 27.30
C THR A 83 8.42 8.41 27.68
N TRP A 84 9.71 8.22 27.43
CA TRP A 84 10.42 7.00 27.82
C TRP A 84 10.55 6.83 29.34
N MET A 85 10.80 7.89 30.11
CA MET A 85 10.81 7.80 31.59
C MET A 85 9.42 7.54 32.17
N ASP A 86 8.35 7.94 31.48
CA ASP A 86 6.96 7.72 31.90
C ASP A 86 6.47 6.30 31.57
N THR A 87 7.05 5.65 30.55
CA THR A 87 6.57 4.35 30.00
C THR A 87 7.50 3.18 30.24
N ALA A 88 8.82 3.41 30.31
CA ALA A 88 9.81 2.41 30.66
C ALA A 88 10.14 2.46 32.15
N VAL A 89 10.79 1.41 32.65
CA VAL A 89 11.45 1.41 33.96
C VAL A 89 12.87 1.93 33.75
N PRO A 90 13.23 3.17 34.17
CA PRO A 90 14.53 3.76 33.84
C PRO A 90 15.72 2.95 34.39
N SER A 91 15.52 2.30 35.54
CA SER A 91 16.52 1.46 36.20
C SER A 91 16.70 0.06 35.58
N ASP A 92 15.81 -0.35 34.67
CA ASP A 92 15.91 -1.64 34.00
C ASP A 92 16.93 -1.57 32.85
N VAL A 93 18.12 -2.13 33.07
CA VAL A 93 19.19 -2.20 32.07
C VAL A 93 18.90 -3.20 30.95
N GLU A 94 18.04 -4.19 31.21
CA GLU A 94 17.65 -5.23 30.24
C GLU A 94 16.36 -4.84 29.49
N GLY A 95 15.83 -3.64 29.74
CA GLY A 95 14.69 -3.09 29.01
C GLY A 95 14.99 -2.87 27.52
N PRO A 96 13.98 -2.48 26.72
CA PRO A 96 14.16 -2.28 25.30
C PRO A 96 15.18 -1.18 24.99
N THR A 97 15.87 -1.33 23.86
CA THR A 97 16.71 -0.26 23.31
C THR A 97 15.82 0.91 22.92
N LEU A 98 16.23 2.14 23.23
CA LEU A 98 15.49 3.36 22.97
C LEU A 98 16.21 4.15 21.89
N VAL A 99 15.63 4.25 20.70
CA VAL A 99 16.29 4.83 19.53
C VAL A 99 15.61 6.14 19.15
N LEU A 100 16.36 7.24 19.23
CA LEU A 100 15.91 8.52 18.70
C LEU A 100 16.41 8.66 17.27
N VAL A 101 15.51 8.57 16.30
CA VAL A 101 15.80 8.82 14.88
C VAL A 101 15.45 10.27 14.57
N SER A 102 16.41 11.07 14.15
CA SER A 102 16.19 12.49 13.83
C SER A 102 16.83 12.88 12.51
N THR A 103 16.10 13.69 11.75
CA THR A 103 16.61 14.33 10.51
C THR A 103 17.62 15.44 10.81
N GLN A 104 17.64 15.96 12.05
CA GLN A 104 18.62 16.94 12.49
C GLN A 104 19.94 16.27 12.86
N GLU A 105 21.05 16.97 12.63
CA GLU A 105 22.40 16.53 12.99
C GLU A 105 22.80 17.06 14.37
N ALA A 106 23.39 16.21 15.20
CA ALA A 106 23.95 16.56 16.50
C ALA A 106 25.31 17.26 16.37
N ASN A 107 25.62 18.15 17.31
CA ASN A 107 26.93 18.79 17.32
C ASN A 107 27.99 17.83 17.90
N PRO A 108 29.21 17.79 17.33
CA PRO A 108 30.33 17.11 17.96
C PRO A 108 30.53 17.58 19.40
N GLY A 109 30.74 16.65 20.33
CA GLY A 109 30.89 16.95 21.75
C GLY A 109 29.58 17.36 22.46
N SER A 110 28.41 17.02 21.90
CA SER A 110 27.13 17.07 22.60
C SER A 110 26.73 15.67 23.10
N ALA A 111 25.78 15.60 24.04
CA ALA A 111 25.25 14.33 24.52
C ALA A 111 24.66 13.49 23.38
N MET A 112 23.90 14.13 22.49
CA MET A 112 23.28 13.46 21.35
C MET A 112 24.31 12.81 20.41
N ALA A 113 25.45 13.46 20.18
CA ALA A 113 26.55 12.86 19.41
C ALA A 113 27.23 11.71 20.16
N ALA A 114 27.36 11.81 21.48
CA ALA A 114 27.94 10.77 22.34
C ALA A 114 27.02 9.55 22.53
N LEU A 115 25.75 9.63 22.13
CA LEU A 115 24.81 8.50 22.14
C LEU A 115 24.68 7.81 20.77
N ARG A 116 25.50 8.18 19.79
CA ARG A 116 25.53 7.49 18.49
C ARG A 116 26.30 6.17 18.61
N PRO A 117 25.93 5.12 17.84
CA PRO A 117 26.61 3.83 17.89
C PRO A 117 28.12 3.88 17.61
N ASP A 118 28.56 4.77 16.71
CA ASP A 118 29.94 4.88 16.23
C ASP A 118 30.83 5.76 17.12
N SER A 119 30.24 6.68 17.88
CA SER A 119 30.96 7.61 18.77
C SER A 119 30.48 7.53 20.22
N ARG A 120 30.09 6.35 20.68
CA ARG A 120 29.44 6.17 21.98
C ARG A 120 30.35 6.50 23.16
N ASP A 121 29.89 7.41 24.03
CA ASP A 121 30.53 7.80 25.28
C ASP A 121 29.45 8.13 26.32
N ASP A 122 29.09 7.11 27.12
CA ASP A 122 27.99 7.21 28.08
C ASP A 122 28.29 8.22 29.21
N GLU A 123 29.54 8.35 29.65
CA GLU A 123 29.93 9.30 30.70
C GLU A 123 29.79 10.74 30.22
N MET A 124 30.25 11.02 29.00
CA MET A 124 30.08 12.31 28.36
C MET A 124 28.60 12.64 28.19
N ALA A 125 27.82 11.69 27.65
CA ALA A 125 26.39 11.86 27.41
C ALA A 125 25.63 12.19 28.69
N LEU A 126 25.85 11.42 29.76
CA LEU A 126 25.26 11.66 31.07
C LEU A 126 25.64 13.05 31.60
N SER A 127 26.92 13.38 31.61
CA SER A 127 27.42 14.66 32.11
C SER A 127 26.84 15.85 31.33
N ALA A 128 26.71 15.73 30.01
CA ALA A 128 26.14 16.76 29.16
C ALA A 128 24.62 16.91 29.34
N LEU A 129 23.88 15.82 29.48
CA LEU A 129 22.44 15.86 29.76
C LEU A 129 22.13 16.40 31.16
N GLU A 130 22.92 16.07 32.19
CA GLU A 130 22.78 16.66 33.52
C GLU A 130 22.98 18.18 33.48
N ARG A 131 24.02 18.66 32.77
CA ARG A 131 24.23 20.10 32.56
C ARG A 131 23.06 20.74 31.81
N ALA A 132 22.50 20.06 30.81
CA ALA A 132 21.35 20.57 30.06
C ALA A 132 20.08 20.58 30.91
N ALA A 133 19.90 19.59 31.80
CA ALA A 133 18.76 19.49 32.70
C ALA A 133 18.71 20.65 33.71
N LEU A 134 19.87 21.11 34.19
CA LEU A 134 19.98 22.25 35.11
C LEU A 134 19.68 23.61 34.45
N ARG A 135 19.63 23.69 33.12
CA ARG A 135 19.30 24.95 32.42
C ARG A 135 17.81 25.23 32.48
N ARG A 136 17.45 26.51 32.54
CA ARG A 136 16.06 26.98 32.54
C ARG A 136 15.27 26.39 31.35
N ALA A 137 14.11 25.83 31.66
CA ALA A 137 13.13 25.32 30.71
C ALA A 137 11.71 25.74 31.11
N SER A 138 10.73 25.47 30.25
CA SER A 138 9.32 25.71 30.50
C SER A 138 8.47 24.54 30.00
N GLY A 139 7.24 24.43 30.54
CA GLY A 139 6.28 23.41 30.14
C GLY A 139 6.81 21.98 30.30
N ARG A 140 6.48 21.12 29.33
CA ARG A 140 6.82 19.69 29.33
C ARG A 140 8.34 19.42 29.41
N THR A 141 9.16 20.29 28.81
CA THR A 141 10.63 20.15 28.89
C THR A 141 11.17 20.40 30.29
N ARG A 142 10.53 21.27 31.09
CA ARG A 142 10.93 21.47 32.49
C ARG A 142 10.63 20.23 33.32
N GLU A 143 9.42 19.69 33.20
CA GLU A 143 8.99 18.46 33.90
C GLU A 143 9.91 17.29 33.57
N ALA A 144 10.27 17.12 32.29
CA ALA A 144 11.21 16.10 31.85
C ALA A 144 12.58 16.22 32.52
N ARG A 145 13.11 17.44 32.62
CA ARG A 145 14.43 17.71 33.21
C ARG A 145 14.42 17.49 34.72
N GLU A 146 13.36 17.91 35.39
CA GLU A 146 13.15 17.69 36.83
C GLU A 146 13.08 16.19 37.12
N GLN A 147 12.25 15.44 36.39
CA GLN A 147 12.14 13.98 36.51
C GLN A 147 13.48 13.28 36.25
N PHE A 148 14.24 13.68 35.23
CA PHE A 148 15.56 13.14 34.98
C PHE A 148 16.52 13.40 36.15
N LEU A 149 16.47 14.59 36.76
CA LEU A 149 17.27 14.95 37.93
C LEU A 149 16.77 14.33 39.25
N GLU A 150 15.57 13.79 39.29
CA GLU A 150 15.06 13.02 40.43
C GLU A 150 15.52 11.56 40.40
N LEU A 151 15.85 11.02 39.22
CA LEU A 151 16.45 9.69 39.09
C LEU A 151 17.79 9.61 39.85
N GLY A 152 18.05 8.47 40.48
CA GLY A 152 19.36 8.19 41.07
C GLY A 152 20.45 8.14 39.99
N GLN A 153 21.71 8.37 40.38
CA GLN A 153 22.83 8.38 39.43
C GLN A 153 22.95 7.05 38.67
N ALA A 154 22.75 5.92 39.35
CA ALA A 154 22.74 4.60 38.74
C ALA A 154 21.59 4.42 37.73
N ASP A 155 20.40 4.91 38.07
CA ASP A 155 19.22 4.81 37.20
C ASP A 155 19.36 5.69 35.95
N ARG A 156 19.97 6.87 36.05
CA ARG A 156 20.29 7.70 34.87
C ARG A 156 21.26 6.99 33.94
N ALA A 157 22.29 6.36 34.49
CA ALA A 157 23.27 5.61 33.71
C ALA A 157 22.63 4.40 33.02
N ALA A 158 21.81 3.63 33.76
CA ALA A 158 21.03 2.51 33.21
C ALA A 158 20.05 2.94 32.11
N PHE A 159 19.38 4.08 32.29
CA PHE A 159 18.48 4.62 31.30
C PHE A 159 19.22 5.05 30.03
N LEU A 160 20.35 5.76 30.18
CA LEU A 160 21.15 6.24 29.04
C LEU A 160 21.87 5.12 28.30
N SER A 161 22.28 4.05 28.98
CA SER A 161 22.93 2.91 28.33
C SER A 161 22.01 2.24 27.28
N ARG A 162 20.69 2.35 27.45
CA ARG A 162 19.70 1.88 26.46
C ARG A 162 19.39 2.86 25.36
N ILE A 163 19.77 4.14 25.49
CA ILE A 163 19.47 5.16 24.49
C ILE A 163 20.52 5.12 23.38
N THR A 164 20.04 5.19 22.14
CA THR A 164 20.84 5.34 20.93
C THR A 164 20.28 6.49 20.09
N VAL A 165 21.16 7.31 19.52
CA VAL A 165 20.76 8.42 18.64
C VAL A 165 21.19 8.10 17.21
N MET A 166 20.24 8.17 16.28
CA MET A 166 20.45 8.16 14.83
C MET A 166 20.14 9.56 14.31
N ASP A 167 21.14 10.44 14.34
CA ASP A 167 21.04 11.80 13.83
C ASP A 167 21.30 11.84 12.32
N ALA A 168 21.04 13.00 11.69
CA ALA A 168 21.20 13.20 10.26
C ALA A 168 20.54 12.08 9.40
N SER A 169 19.45 11.50 9.91
CA SER A 169 18.70 10.49 9.18
C SER A 169 18.09 11.08 7.90
N PRO A 170 17.90 10.26 6.86
CA PRO A 170 17.26 10.67 5.62
C PRO A 170 15.93 11.38 5.85
N HIS A 171 15.62 12.38 5.01
CA HIS A 171 14.29 12.97 5.00
C HIS A 171 13.30 12.04 4.31
N ILE A 172 12.00 12.32 4.49
CA ILE A 172 10.92 11.56 3.85
C ILE A 172 11.09 11.44 2.33
N ASP A 173 11.55 12.50 1.67
CA ASP A 173 11.77 12.52 0.21
C ASP A 173 12.90 11.59 -0.24
N ASP A 174 13.81 11.23 0.67
CA ASP A 174 14.95 10.36 0.40
C ASP A 174 14.58 8.86 0.59
N VAL A 175 13.53 8.56 1.38
CA VAL A 175 13.12 7.18 1.71
C VAL A 175 12.77 6.34 0.48
N PRO A 176 12.04 6.83 -0.56
CA PRO A 176 11.77 6.04 -1.76
C PRO A 176 13.02 5.50 -2.46
N ALA A 177 14.09 6.31 -2.53
CA ALA A 177 15.35 5.89 -3.13
C ALA A 177 16.05 4.81 -2.29
N LEU A 178 15.96 4.90 -0.96
CA LEU A 178 16.52 3.91 -0.05
C LEU A 178 15.77 2.58 -0.13
N VAL A 179 14.44 2.60 -0.13
CA VAL A 179 13.60 1.40 -0.34
C VAL A 179 13.96 0.72 -1.66
N ARG A 180 14.14 1.49 -2.74
CA ARG A 180 14.61 0.95 -4.02
C ARG A 180 15.98 0.29 -3.90
N ALA A 181 16.92 0.88 -3.17
CA ALA A 181 18.26 0.35 -2.98
C ALA A 181 18.29 -0.97 -2.18
N GLU A 182 17.45 -1.08 -1.14
CA GLU A 182 17.30 -2.32 -0.37
C GLU A 182 16.71 -3.44 -1.24
N LEU A 183 15.76 -3.09 -2.12
CA LEU A 183 15.09 -4.03 -3.02
C LEU A 183 15.85 -4.32 -4.31
N ARG A 184 17.05 -3.77 -4.53
CA ARG A 184 17.77 -3.82 -5.83
C ARG A 184 17.87 -5.21 -6.47
N TRP A 185 17.99 -6.27 -5.67
CA TRP A 185 18.09 -7.66 -6.13
C TRP A 185 16.74 -8.35 -6.35
N SER A 186 15.66 -7.71 -5.93
CA SER A 186 14.28 -8.16 -6.12
C SER A 186 13.56 -7.40 -7.23
N LEU A 187 14.15 -6.31 -7.75
CA LEU A 187 13.54 -5.49 -8.80
C LEU A 187 13.41 -6.28 -10.12
N PRO A 188 12.21 -6.38 -10.71
CA PRO A 188 12.03 -6.96 -12.04
C PRO A 188 12.54 -5.98 -13.10
N VAL A 189 13.47 -6.46 -13.94
CA VAL A 189 14.10 -5.65 -15.00
C VAL A 189 13.03 -5.12 -15.96
N GLY A 190 13.00 -3.80 -16.16
CA GLY A 190 12.05 -3.13 -17.06
C GLY A 190 10.69 -2.80 -16.43
N HIS A 191 10.43 -3.25 -15.20
CA HIS A 191 9.18 -2.97 -14.49
C HIS A 191 9.41 -2.51 -13.05
N GLU A 192 10.58 -1.92 -12.77
CA GLU A 192 11.03 -1.58 -11.43
C GLU A 192 10.08 -0.61 -10.73
N ASP A 193 9.59 0.41 -11.46
CA ASP A 193 8.73 1.44 -10.91
C ASP A 193 7.33 0.91 -10.59
N LEU A 194 6.76 0.07 -11.47
CA LEU A 194 5.49 -0.60 -11.22
C LEU A 194 5.58 -1.54 -10.03
N PHE A 195 6.64 -2.34 -9.94
CA PHE A 195 6.88 -3.21 -8.79
C PHE A 195 6.99 -2.42 -7.48
N LEU A 196 7.75 -1.32 -7.46
CA LEU A 196 7.84 -0.46 -6.28
C LEU A 196 6.49 0.16 -5.90
N ALA A 197 5.69 0.60 -6.88
CA ALA A 197 4.34 1.11 -6.61
C ALA A 197 3.45 0.04 -5.96
N MET A 198 3.57 -1.22 -6.38
CA MET A 198 2.84 -2.34 -5.77
C MET A 198 3.33 -2.66 -4.35
N VAL A 199 4.64 -2.57 -4.08
CA VAL A 199 5.20 -2.71 -2.74
C VAL A 199 4.70 -1.59 -1.81
N TRP A 200 4.70 -0.35 -2.28
CA TRP A 200 4.17 0.79 -1.52
C TRP A 200 2.69 0.62 -1.19
N ARG A 201 1.87 0.24 -2.18
CA ARG A 201 0.45 -0.07 -1.95
C ARG A 201 0.28 -1.16 -0.91
N TRP A 202 1.01 -2.26 -1.03
CA TRP A 202 0.95 -3.34 -0.04
C TRP A 202 1.30 -2.84 1.36
N TRP A 203 2.35 -2.04 1.48
CA TRP A 203 2.77 -1.48 2.77
C TRP A 203 1.74 -0.52 3.34
N ASP A 204 1.19 0.39 2.54
CA ASP A 204 0.18 1.35 2.98
C ASP A 204 -1.06 0.64 3.55
N GLU A 205 -1.49 -0.46 2.93
CA GLU A 205 -2.57 -1.30 3.48
C GLU A 205 -2.21 -1.90 4.85
N ARG A 206 -0.97 -2.40 5.02
CA ARG A 206 -0.50 -2.95 6.30
C ARG A 206 -0.33 -1.86 7.35
N ALA A 207 0.24 -0.71 7.00
CA ALA A 207 0.39 0.44 7.89
C ALA A 207 -0.99 0.91 8.40
N LEU A 208 -1.99 0.98 7.51
CA LEU A 208 -3.35 1.31 7.91
C LEU A 208 -3.97 0.26 8.84
N GLU A 209 -3.73 -1.04 8.60
CA GLU A 209 -4.13 -2.11 9.52
C GLU A 209 -3.52 -1.95 10.92
N LEU A 210 -2.24 -1.59 11.00
CA LEU A 210 -1.51 -1.35 12.24
C LEU A 210 -2.06 -0.14 13.00
N LEU A 211 -2.20 1.00 12.32
CA LEU A 211 -2.73 2.24 12.89
C LEU A 211 -4.18 2.09 13.38
N GLN A 212 -4.99 1.30 12.67
CA GLN A 212 -6.37 0.99 13.08
C GLN A 212 -6.46 -0.12 14.13
N ARG A 213 -5.33 -0.69 14.59
CA ARG A 213 -5.27 -1.82 15.53
C ARG A 213 -5.99 -3.08 15.05
N ARG A 214 -6.25 -3.21 13.75
CA ARG A 214 -6.77 -4.44 13.13
C ARG A 214 -5.68 -5.50 13.02
N ARG A 215 -4.43 -5.05 13.00
CA ARG A 215 -3.21 -5.85 13.09
C ARG A 215 -2.35 -5.27 14.19
N ARG A 216 -1.63 -6.14 14.91
CA ARG A 216 -0.69 -5.72 15.94
C ARG A 216 0.68 -5.32 15.37
N ALA A 217 1.26 -6.22 14.57
CA ALA A 217 2.60 -6.07 14.01
C ALA A 217 2.71 -6.75 12.63
N VAL A 218 3.78 -6.45 11.90
CA VAL A 218 4.19 -7.10 10.65
C VAL A 218 5.58 -7.69 10.86
N ASP A 219 5.72 -9.01 10.75
CA ASP A 219 7.01 -9.68 10.86
C ASP A 219 7.84 -9.62 9.56
N VAL A 220 9.16 -9.75 9.70
CA VAL A 220 10.12 -9.73 8.59
C VAL A 220 9.84 -10.86 7.60
N GLY A 221 9.46 -12.05 8.07
CA GLY A 221 9.08 -13.18 7.23
C GLY A 221 7.89 -12.86 6.32
N MET A 222 6.82 -12.28 6.87
CA MET A 222 5.63 -11.84 6.17
C MET A 222 5.95 -10.78 5.11
N ALA A 223 6.75 -9.78 5.46
CA ALA A 223 7.17 -8.75 4.52
C ALA A 223 7.95 -9.35 3.34
N ARG A 224 8.92 -10.23 3.63
CA ARG A 224 9.72 -10.92 2.60
C ARG A 224 8.87 -11.81 1.71
N ALA A 225 7.93 -12.57 2.28
CA ALA A 225 7.02 -13.41 1.51
C ALA A 225 6.14 -12.57 0.58
N ALA A 226 5.54 -11.48 1.08
CA ALA A 226 4.72 -10.59 0.28
C ALA A 226 5.50 -9.95 -0.89
N ILE A 227 6.74 -9.49 -0.63
CA ILE A 227 7.60 -8.92 -1.66
C ILE A 227 8.00 -9.97 -2.70
N ALA A 228 8.29 -11.20 -2.29
CA ALA A 228 8.57 -12.31 -3.20
C ALA A 228 7.34 -12.63 -4.07
N ASP A 229 6.14 -12.71 -3.47
CA ASP A 229 4.88 -12.94 -4.18
C ASP A 229 4.58 -11.83 -5.19
N LEU A 230 4.84 -10.57 -4.84
CA LEU A 230 4.74 -9.43 -5.76
C LEU A 230 5.72 -9.57 -6.92
N ARG A 231 6.96 -9.93 -6.66
CA ARG A 231 7.99 -10.11 -7.70
C ARG A 231 7.62 -11.24 -8.65
N ASP A 232 7.10 -12.35 -8.14
CA ASP A 232 6.74 -13.52 -8.93
C ASP A 232 5.60 -13.23 -9.92
N GLN A 233 4.83 -12.15 -9.74
CA GLN A 233 3.84 -11.67 -10.71
C GLN A 233 4.45 -11.11 -12.00
N PHE A 234 5.74 -10.74 -11.98
CA PHE A 234 6.49 -10.28 -13.16
C PHE A 234 7.24 -11.41 -13.87
N SER A 235 7.02 -12.65 -13.45
CA SER A 235 7.59 -13.82 -14.13
C SER A 235 6.89 -14.07 -15.47
N ARG A 236 7.55 -14.77 -16.40
CA ARG A 236 6.96 -15.12 -17.71
C ARG A 236 5.65 -15.93 -17.59
N GLN A 237 5.37 -16.53 -16.44
CA GLN A 237 4.22 -17.41 -16.21
C GLN A 237 3.07 -16.74 -15.45
N ARG A 238 3.21 -15.49 -15.02
CA ARG A 238 2.16 -14.74 -14.32
C ARG A 238 2.04 -13.32 -14.87
N LEU A 239 0.92 -12.67 -14.59
CA LEU A 239 0.72 -11.25 -14.85
C LEU A 239 0.17 -10.57 -13.60
N PRO A 240 0.61 -9.35 -13.28
CA PRO A 240 0.14 -8.65 -12.09
C PRO A 240 -1.27 -8.08 -12.32
N THR A 241 -2.11 -8.16 -11.29
CA THR A 241 -3.33 -7.35 -11.22
C THR A 241 -2.94 -5.95 -10.76
N ILE A 242 -2.95 -5.00 -11.70
CA ILE A 242 -2.55 -3.61 -11.46
C ILE A 242 -3.76 -2.81 -11.00
N VAL A 243 -4.93 -3.11 -11.55
CA VAL A 243 -6.18 -2.39 -11.28
C VAL A 243 -6.99 -3.13 -10.21
N GLY A 244 -6.98 -2.56 -9.01
CA GLY A 244 -7.79 -3.03 -7.89
C GLY A 244 -9.29 -2.79 -8.09
N HIS A 245 -10.10 -3.37 -7.21
CA HIS A 245 -11.50 -2.97 -7.09
C HIS A 245 -11.62 -1.91 -5.99
N GLU A 246 -12.07 -0.72 -6.37
CA GLU A 246 -12.32 0.40 -5.45
C GLU A 246 -13.83 0.62 -5.37
N GLY A 247 -14.50 -0.08 -4.44
CA GLY A 247 -15.97 -0.07 -4.34
C GLY A 247 -16.61 1.30 -4.06
N THR A 248 -15.80 2.33 -3.74
CA THR A 248 -16.24 3.71 -3.56
C THR A 248 -16.62 4.40 -4.88
N ALA A 249 -16.21 3.87 -6.03
CA ALA A 249 -16.45 4.46 -7.35
C ALA A 249 -17.63 3.82 -8.11
N ASP A 250 -18.27 2.78 -7.58
CA ASP A 250 -19.23 1.94 -8.30
C ASP A 250 -20.44 2.72 -8.85
N ASP A 251 -20.96 3.66 -8.08
CA ASP A 251 -22.09 4.50 -8.52
C ASP A 251 -21.67 5.48 -9.63
N VAL A 252 -20.46 6.01 -9.56
CA VAL A 252 -19.89 6.90 -10.60
C VAL A 252 -19.67 6.13 -11.89
N LEU A 253 -19.12 4.92 -11.82
CA LEU A 253 -18.94 4.04 -12.98
C LEU A 253 -20.29 3.68 -13.61
N THR A 254 -21.29 3.35 -12.80
CA THR A 254 -22.65 3.05 -13.28
C THR A 254 -23.26 4.22 -14.04
N ALA A 255 -23.08 5.45 -13.55
CA ALA A 255 -23.54 6.66 -14.25
C ALA A 255 -22.76 6.90 -15.55
N THR A 256 -21.44 6.70 -15.53
CA THR A 256 -20.53 6.95 -16.66
C THR A 256 -20.82 6.03 -17.84
N TYR A 257 -20.96 4.73 -17.58
CA TYR A 257 -21.16 3.71 -18.61
C TYR A 257 -22.64 3.38 -18.88
N GLY A 258 -23.57 4.08 -18.23
CA GLY A 258 -25.00 3.76 -18.28
C GLY A 258 -25.62 3.77 -19.68
N ASN A 259 -24.99 4.43 -20.65
CA ASN A 259 -25.43 4.50 -22.05
C ASN A 259 -24.45 3.82 -23.02
N SER A 260 -23.45 3.10 -22.52
CA SER A 260 -22.54 2.36 -23.39
C SER A 260 -23.28 1.22 -24.10
N PRO A 261 -22.95 0.92 -25.38
CA PRO A 261 -23.60 -0.14 -26.13
C PRO A 261 -23.66 -1.51 -25.41
N PHE A 262 -22.62 -1.92 -24.68
CA PHE A 262 -22.66 -3.19 -23.93
C PHE A 262 -23.75 -3.18 -22.83
N VAL A 263 -24.01 -2.04 -22.18
CA VAL A 263 -25.07 -1.88 -21.18
C VAL A 263 -26.45 -1.99 -21.84
N HIS A 264 -26.62 -1.41 -23.04
CA HIS A 264 -27.84 -1.59 -23.83
C HIS A 264 -28.06 -3.07 -24.21
N GLN A 265 -27.02 -3.78 -24.62
CA GLN A 265 -27.11 -5.22 -24.90
C GLN A 265 -27.61 -6.02 -23.71
N MET A 266 -27.12 -5.71 -22.51
CA MET A 266 -27.55 -6.38 -21.28
C MET A 266 -29.01 -6.04 -20.90
N ARG A 267 -29.47 -4.81 -21.21
CA ARG A 267 -30.88 -4.43 -21.07
C ARG A 267 -31.79 -5.18 -22.04
N TRP A 268 -31.34 -5.42 -23.28
CA TRP A 268 -32.13 -6.16 -24.28
C TRP A 268 -32.43 -7.59 -23.88
N VAL A 269 -31.61 -8.20 -23.01
CA VAL A 269 -31.83 -9.55 -22.47
C VAL A 269 -32.39 -9.54 -21.05
N ALA A 270 -32.86 -8.38 -20.56
CA ALA A 270 -33.40 -8.20 -19.21
C ALA A 270 -32.46 -8.70 -18.10
N TYR A 271 -31.15 -8.44 -18.24
CA TYR A 271 -30.15 -8.91 -17.28
C TYR A 271 -30.36 -8.30 -15.88
N PRO A 272 -30.17 -9.06 -14.78
CA PRO A 272 -30.45 -8.56 -13.43
C PRO A 272 -29.69 -7.28 -13.07
N PRO A 273 -30.33 -6.27 -12.46
CA PRO A 273 -29.71 -4.97 -12.18
C PRO A 273 -28.44 -5.01 -11.33
N VAL A 274 -28.37 -5.92 -10.35
CA VAL A 274 -27.16 -6.10 -9.51
C VAL A 274 -26.01 -6.65 -10.34
N ASN A 275 -26.27 -7.66 -11.16
CA ASN A 275 -25.24 -8.24 -12.02
C ASN A 275 -24.81 -7.27 -13.13
N LEU A 276 -25.72 -6.41 -13.59
CA LEU A 276 -25.40 -5.31 -14.51
C LEU A 276 -24.37 -4.36 -13.90
N ARG A 277 -24.55 -3.95 -12.64
CA ARG A 277 -23.56 -3.10 -11.94
C ARG A 277 -22.19 -3.79 -11.85
N HIS A 278 -22.15 -5.06 -11.46
CA HIS A 278 -20.90 -5.83 -11.45
C HIS A 278 -20.24 -5.92 -12.83
N SER A 279 -21.04 -6.05 -13.89
CA SER A 279 -20.54 -6.12 -15.27
C SER A 279 -19.92 -4.80 -15.74
N ILE A 280 -20.49 -3.66 -15.31
CA ILE A 280 -19.91 -2.32 -15.55
C ILE A 280 -18.55 -2.19 -14.86
N ILE A 281 -18.45 -2.66 -13.60
CA ILE A 281 -17.20 -2.65 -12.84
C ILE A 281 -16.16 -3.55 -13.52
N ASP A 282 -16.53 -4.76 -13.91
CA ASP A 282 -15.64 -5.70 -14.60
C ASP A 282 -15.17 -5.14 -15.95
N TYR A 283 -16.06 -4.50 -16.72
CA TYR A 283 -15.72 -3.81 -17.98
C TYR A 283 -14.67 -2.72 -17.78
N HIS A 284 -14.92 -1.79 -16.86
CA HIS A 284 -13.97 -0.71 -16.56
C HIS A 284 -12.63 -1.26 -16.09
N ARG A 285 -12.64 -2.21 -15.14
CA ARG A 285 -11.43 -2.81 -14.59
C ARG A 285 -10.64 -3.57 -15.65
N ALA A 286 -11.30 -4.32 -16.53
CA ALA A 286 -10.63 -5.06 -17.59
C ALA A 286 -9.96 -4.11 -18.60
N GLN A 287 -10.64 -3.04 -19.01
CA GLN A 287 -10.04 -2.03 -19.89
C GLN A 287 -8.85 -1.33 -19.25
N ALA A 288 -9.01 -0.83 -18.02
CA ALA A 288 -7.92 -0.17 -17.31
C ALA A 288 -6.72 -1.12 -17.11
N GLN A 289 -6.98 -2.41 -16.81
CA GLN A 289 -5.95 -3.44 -16.70
C GLN A 289 -5.22 -3.68 -18.02
N ALA A 290 -5.95 -3.82 -19.14
CA ALA A 290 -5.37 -4.04 -20.47
C ALA A 290 -4.50 -2.83 -20.91
N ILE A 291 -5.00 -1.61 -20.71
CA ILE A 291 -4.26 -0.38 -21.01
C ILE A 291 -2.98 -0.31 -20.20
N ARG A 292 -3.04 -0.62 -18.89
CA ARG A 292 -1.85 -0.62 -18.03
C ARG A 292 -0.87 -1.70 -18.45
N TRP A 293 -1.31 -2.92 -18.79
CA TRP A 293 -0.39 -3.95 -19.24
C TRP A 293 0.34 -3.58 -20.54
N ILE A 294 -0.34 -2.95 -21.50
CA ILE A 294 0.30 -2.47 -22.73
C ILE A 294 1.30 -1.36 -22.40
N ALA A 295 0.89 -0.37 -21.60
CA ALA A 295 1.75 0.77 -21.25
C ALA A 295 3.01 0.38 -20.48
N GLU A 296 2.95 -0.73 -19.75
CA GLU A 296 4.04 -1.28 -18.94
C GLU A 296 4.77 -2.41 -19.67
N ASP A 297 4.52 -2.64 -20.97
CA ASP A 297 5.12 -3.70 -21.80
C ASP A 297 4.98 -5.13 -21.20
N LEU A 298 3.95 -5.38 -20.39
CA LEU A 298 3.68 -6.68 -19.78
C LEU A 298 2.92 -7.63 -20.71
N VAL A 299 2.09 -7.07 -21.60
CA VAL A 299 1.27 -7.80 -22.58
C VAL A 299 1.30 -7.02 -23.88
N ALA A 300 1.65 -7.70 -24.97
CA ALA A 300 1.61 -7.10 -26.29
C ALA A 300 0.17 -7.01 -26.84
N ALA A 301 -0.11 -6.00 -27.68
CA ALA A 301 -1.45 -5.76 -28.21
C ALA A 301 -1.98 -6.91 -29.09
N ASP A 302 -1.09 -7.65 -29.73
CA ASP A 302 -1.42 -8.85 -30.51
C ASP A 302 -1.87 -10.02 -29.61
N GLU A 303 -1.33 -10.14 -28.39
CA GLU A 303 -1.81 -11.13 -27.41
C GLU A 303 -3.26 -10.86 -27.01
N LEU A 304 -3.60 -9.60 -26.73
CA LEU A 304 -4.99 -9.19 -26.41
C LEU A 304 -5.91 -9.39 -27.61
N SER A 305 -5.41 -9.12 -28.82
CA SER A 305 -6.14 -9.39 -30.06
C SER A 305 -6.38 -10.89 -30.25
N SER A 306 -5.43 -11.75 -29.87
CA SER A 306 -5.62 -13.20 -29.91
C SER A 306 -6.67 -13.66 -28.92
N LEU A 307 -6.59 -13.22 -27.65
CA LEU A 307 -7.62 -13.49 -26.64
C LEU A 307 -9.01 -13.06 -27.13
N SER A 308 -9.11 -11.89 -27.75
CA SER A 308 -10.36 -11.39 -28.32
C SER A 308 -10.93 -12.30 -29.41
N ARG A 309 -10.09 -12.96 -30.22
CA ARG A 309 -10.55 -13.94 -31.21
C ARG A 309 -11.07 -15.20 -30.53
N ASP A 310 -10.33 -15.74 -29.58
CA ASP A 310 -10.72 -16.94 -28.84
C ASP A 310 -12.07 -16.74 -28.10
N LEU A 311 -12.31 -15.53 -27.55
CA LEU A 311 -13.58 -15.18 -26.91
C LEU A 311 -14.74 -15.05 -27.90
N VAL A 312 -14.48 -14.59 -29.13
CA VAL A 312 -15.48 -14.56 -30.20
C VAL A 312 -15.82 -15.98 -30.64
N ASP A 313 -14.83 -16.82 -30.89
CA ASP A 313 -15.03 -18.22 -31.31
C ASP A 313 -15.85 -19.01 -30.26
N GLU A 314 -15.56 -18.82 -28.96
CA GLU A 314 -16.34 -19.43 -27.88
C GLU A 314 -17.79 -18.91 -27.88
N TRP A 315 -17.98 -17.60 -28.05
CA TRP A 315 -19.30 -17.00 -28.11
C TRP A 315 -20.10 -17.48 -29.32
N GLU A 316 -19.50 -17.54 -30.51
CA GLU A 316 -20.16 -17.96 -31.76
C GLU A 316 -20.75 -19.37 -31.61
N SER A 317 -19.98 -20.30 -31.07
CA SER A 317 -20.44 -21.68 -30.82
C SER A 317 -21.68 -21.71 -29.91
N GLU A 318 -21.66 -20.99 -28.79
CA GLU A 318 -22.79 -20.98 -27.84
C GLU A 318 -23.99 -20.18 -28.37
N PHE A 319 -23.75 -19.15 -29.17
CA PHE A 319 -24.80 -18.34 -29.80
C PHE A 319 -25.56 -19.14 -30.86
N GLU A 320 -24.86 -19.98 -31.64
CA GLU A 320 -25.49 -20.92 -32.59
C GLU A 320 -26.39 -21.93 -31.87
N TRP A 321 -25.94 -22.50 -30.75
CA TRP A 321 -26.78 -23.38 -29.92
C TRP A 321 -28.01 -22.66 -29.38
N MET A 322 -27.86 -21.44 -28.88
CA MET A 322 -28.97 -20.60 -28.44
C MET A 322 -29.98 -20.37 -29.58
N GLY A 323 -29.49 -20.08 -30.80
CA GLY A 323 -30.32 -19.91 -31.99
C GLY A 323 -31.11 -21.17 -32.35
N LEU A 324 -30.48 -22.35 -32.26
CA LEU A 324 -31.13 -23.64 -32.48
C LEU A 324 -32.21 -23.93 -31.43
N GLU A 325 -31.94 -23.66 -30.15
CA GLU A 325 -32.88 -23.89 -29.04
C GLU A 325 -34.11 -22.97 -29.10
N LEU A 326 -33.96 -21.78 -29.65
CA LEU A 326 -35.04 -20.80 -29.83
C LEU A 326 -36.03 -21.13 -30.96
N ALA A 327 -35.79 -22.20 -31.74
CA ALA A 327 -36.51 -22.54 -32.97
C ALA A 327 -37.97 -22.04 -33.09
N GLY A 328 -38.26 -21.26 -34.16
CA GLY A 328 -39.59 -20.75 -34.51
C GLY A 328 -39.87 -19.30 -34.07
N ALA A 329 -41.14 -18.88 -34.11
CA ALA A 329 -41.59 -17.53 -33.71
C ALA A 329 -41.56 -17.36 -32.18
N ALA A 330 -40.35 -17.36 -31.61
CA ALA A 330 -40.13 -17.09 -30.20
C ALA A 330 -40.56 -15.66 -29.84
N ASP A 331 -41.29 -15.51 -28.75
CA ASP A 331 -41.64 -14.20 -28.22
C ASP A 331 -40.42 -13.49 -27.63
N GLU A 332 -40.54 -12.18 -27.41
CA GLU A 332 -39.44 -11.36 -26.88
C GLU A 332 -38.96 -11.84 -25.50
N ALA A 333 -39.86 -12.37 -24.67
CA ALA A 333 -39.52 -12.91 -23.35
C ALA A 333 -38.66 -14.19 -23.45
N ALA A 334 -38.90 -15.05 -24.45
CA ALA A 334 -38.07 -16.21 -24.73
C ALA A 334 -36.68 -15.79 -25.23
N LYS A 335 -36.60 -14.84 -26.17
CA LYS A 335 -35.33 -14.29 -26.66
C LYS A 335 -34.50 -13.65 -25.54
N GLN A 336 -35.15 -12.89 -24.65
CA GLN A 336 -34.52 -12.31 -23.46
C GLN A 336 -33.94 -13.38 -22.54
N ARG A 337 -34.74 -14.41 -22.19
CA ARG A 337 -34.29 -15.50 -21.31
C ARG A 337 -33.14 -16.29 -21.91
N ALA A 338 -33.17 -16.56 -23.21
CA ALA A 338 -32.11 -17.26 -23.92
C ALA A 338 -30.81 -16.45 -23.88
N GLY A 339 -30.86 -15.16 -24.23
CA GLY A 339 -29.70 -14.27 -24.18
C GLY A 339 -29.12 -14.08 -22.76
N ALA A 340 -29.98 -13.96 -21.74
CA ALA A 340 -29.54 -13.89 -20.36
C ALA A 340 -28.85 -15.20 -19.90
N SER A 341 -29.35 -16.34 -20.38
CA SER A 341 -28.77 -17.66 -20.09
C SER A 341 -27.41 -17.82 -20.75
N LEU A 342 -27.27 -17.40 -22.01
CA LEU A 342 -26.00 -17.37 -22.74
C LEU A 342 -24.96 -16.53 -22.00
N LEU A 343 -25.29 -15.27 -21.68
CA LEU A 343 -24.39 -14.38 -20.96
C LEU A 343 -23.99 -14.95 -19.59
N LYS A 344 -24.95 -15.52 -18.84
CA LYS A 344 -24.67 -16.17 -17.56
C LYS A 344 -23.71 -17.37 -17.73
N ALA A 345 -23.95 -18.24 -18.70
CA ALA A 345 -23.13 -19.43 -18.95
C ALA A 345 -21.69 -19.04 -19.27
N LEU A 346 -21.48 -18.13 -20.22
CA LEU A 346 -20.14 -17.64 -20.58
C LEU A 346 -19.46 -16.94 -19.41
N SER A 347 -20.18 -16.16 -18.60
CA SER A 347 -19.63 -15.48 -17.41
C SER A 347 -19.16 -16.44 -16.30
N GLN A 348 -19.64 -17.69 -16.30
CA GLN A 348 -19.30 -18.72 -15.31
C GLN A 348 -18.23 -19.70 -15.80
N ARG A 349 -17.94 -19.70 -17.11
CA ARG A 349 -16.92 -20.56 -17.70
C ARG A 349 -15.53 -20.04 -17.38
N ASN A 350 -14.61 -20.96 -17.11
CA ASN A 350 -13.18 -20.69 -17.18
C ASN A 350 -12.84 -20.48 -18.65
N GLY A 351 -12.99 -19.23 -19.11
CA GLY A 351 -12.78 -18.86 -20.51
C GLY A 351 -11.32 -18.92 -20.93
N PRO A 352 -11.01 -18.62 -22.20
CA PRO A 352 -9.63 -18.46 -22.64
C PRO A 352 -8.94 -17.42 -21.73
N CYS A 353 -7.73 -17.77 -21.31
CA CYS A 353 -6.89 -16.94 -20.45
C CYS A 353 -5.71 -16.43 -21.26
N LEU A 354 -5.17 -15.28 -20.89
CA LEU A 354 -4.01 -14.72 -21.56
C LEU A 354 -2.78 -15.62 -21.32
N HIS A 355 -2.54 -16.55 -22.26
CA HIS A 355 -1.46 -17.55 -22.26
C HIS A 355 -1.35 -18.43 -20.99
N GLY A 356 -2.45 -18.68 -20.26
CA GLY A 356 -2.38 -19.43 -18.99
C GLY A 356 -1.79 -18.64 -17.82
N ARG A 357 -1.50 -17.36 -18.00
CA ARG A 357 -0.76 -16.50 -17.06
C ARG A 357 -1.66 -15.68 -16.13
N TYR A 358 -2.95 -15.58 -16.46
CA TYR A 358 -3.89 -14.73 -15.73
C TYR A 358 -5.30 -15.32 -15.70
N HIS A 359 -5.83 -15.50 -14.49
CA HIS A 359 -7.06 -16.27 -14.24
C HIS A 359 -8.14 -15.46 -13.51
N GLU A 360 -7.96 -14.16 -13.33
CA GLU A 360 -8.95 -13.33 -12.64
C GLU A 360 -10.21 -13.17 -13.50
N ALA A 361 -11.35 -13.65 -12.96
CA ALA A 361 -12.60 -13.74 -13.70
C ALA A 361 -13.11 -12.38 -14.23
N PHE A 362 -12.83 -11.29 -13.50
CA PHE A 362 -13.29 -9.95 -13.92
C PHE A 362 -12.74 -9.55 -15.29
N PHE A 363 -11.52 -9.97 -15.62
CA PHE A 363 -10.85 -9.55 -16.84
C PHE A 363 -11.51 -10.16 -18.07
N VAL A 364 -11.71 -11.49 -18.07
CA VAL A 364 -12.37 -12.18 -19.18
C VAL A 364 -13.83 -11.72 -19.32
N ARG A 365 -14.55 -11.51 -18.22
CA ARG A 365 -15.91 -10.95 -18.26
C ARG A 365 -15.93 -9.55 -18.87
N GLY A 366 -15.03 -8.67 -18.42
CA GLY A 366 -14.91 -7.32 -18.96
C GLY A 366 -14.51 -7.28 -20.43
N GLN A 367 -13.60 -8.16 -20.88
CA GLN A 367 -13.22 -8.29 -22.30
C GLN A 367 -14.40 -8.72 -23.19
N ARG A 368 -15.28 -9.60 -22.70
CA ARG A 368 -16.53 -9.91 -23.42
C ARG A 368 -17.46 -8.70 -23.50
N HIS A 369 -17.51 -7.87 -22.46
CA HIS A 369 -18.26 -6.61 -22.50
C HIS A 369 -17.68 -5.61 -23.49
N GLU A 370 -16.35 -5.54 -23.64
CA GLU A 370 -15.69 -4.74 -24.68
C GLU A 370 -16.03 -5.22 -26.10
N LEU A 371 -16.04 -6.53 -26.33
CA LEU A 371 -16.51 -7.10 -27.59
C LEU A 371 -18.00 -6.80 -27.85
N ALA A 372 -18.82 -6.80 -26.81
CA ALA A 372 -20.23 -6.42 -26.92
C ALA A 372 -20.40 -4.91 -27.17
N ASP A 373 -19.53 -4.08 -26.60
CA ASP A 373 -19.56 -2.64 -26.79
C ASP A 373 -19.24 -2.26 -28.24
N THR A 374 -18.27 -2.95 -28.84
CA THR A 374 -17.89 -2.80 -30.26
C THR A 374 -18.84 -3.50 -31.23
N GLY A 375 -19.86 -4.21 -30.72
CA GLY A 375 -20.83 -4.95 -31.53
C GLY A 375 -20.27 -6.21 -32.21
N ARG A 376 -19.07 -6.66 -31.85
CA ARG A 376 -18.45 -7.89 -32.38
C ARG A 376 -19.13 -9.15 -31.83
N VAL A 377 -19.64 -9.09 -30.60
CA VAL A 377 -20.49 -10.12 -30.01
C VAL A 377 -21.80 -9.51 -29.52
N GLY A 378 -22.81 -10.33 -29.26
CA GLY A 378 -24.01 -9.86 -28.60
C GLY A 378 -24.84 -10.93 -27.91
N TRP A 379 -25.72 -10.48 -27.03
CA TRP A 379 -26.45 -11.38 -26.13
C TRP A 379 -27.86 -11.71 -26.61
N HIS A 380 -28.49 -10.77 -27.32
CA HIS A 380 -29.84 -10.97 -27.86
C HIS A 380 -29.75 -11.61 -29.26
N PRO A 381 -30.66 -12.52 -29.68
CA PRO A 381 -30.65 -13.10 -31.03
C PRO A 381 -30.62 -12.05 -32.14
N ASP A 382 -31.44 -11.00 -32.00
CA ASP A 382 -31.50 -9.87 -32.94
C ASP A 382 -30.48 -8.74 -32.64
N PHE A 383 -29.37 -9.01 -31.93
CA PHE A 383 -28.48 -7.94 -31.45
C PHE A 383 -27.90 -7.08 -32.57
N GLN A 384 -27.58 -7.67 -33.73
CA GLN A 384 -27.00 -6.93 -34.86
C GLN A 384 -27.93 -5.80 -35.33
N HIS A 385 -29.22 -6.11 -35.48
CA HIS A 385 -30.21 -5.11 -35.86
C HIS A 385 -30.39 -4.05 -34.76
N ARG A 386 -30.47 -4.47 -33.50
CA ARG A 386 -30.62 -3.54 -32.36
C ARG A 386 -29.41 -2.62 -32.21
N MET A 387 -28.20 -3.12 -32.46
CA MET A 387 -26.95 -2.34 -32.46
C MET A 387 -26.94 -1.32 -33.59
N GLN A 388 -27.37 -1.69 -34.80
CA GLN A 388 -27.50 -0.75 -35.92
C GLN A 388 -28.46 0.40 -35.59
N THR A 389 -29.61 0.09 -34.99
CA THR A 389 -30.57 1.12 -34.55
C THR A 389 -29.97 2.01 -33.47
N LEU A 390 -29.33 1.43 -32.44
CA LEU A 390 -28.71 2.20 -31.36
C LEU A 390 -27.65 3.18 -31.86
N LEU A 391 -26.80 2.74 -32.80
CA LEU A 391 -25.75 3.56 -33.40
C LEU A 391 -26.29 4.63 -34.37
N ALA A 392 -27.49 4.44 -34.92
CA ALA A 392 -28.16 5.45 -35.75
C ALA A 392 -28.87 6.53 -34.92
N GLU A 393 -29.21 6.22 -33.66
CA GLU A 393 -29.91 7.11 -32.72
C GLU A 393 -28.95 7.88 -31.79
N SER A 394 -27.68 7.46 -31.71
CA SER A 394 -26.61 8.08 -30.92
C SER A 394 -25.85 9.13 -31.72
#